data_AF-A0A2S8YZ74-F1
#
_entry.id   AF-A0A2S8YZ74-F1
#
_cell.length_a   1.000
_cell.length_b   1.000
_cell.length_c   1.000
_cell.angle_alpha   90.00
_cell.angle_beta   90.00
_cell.angle_gamma   90.00
#
_symmetry.space_group_name_H-M   'P 1'
#
loop_
_entity.id
_entity.type
_entity.pdbx_description
1 polymer ?
#
loop_
_entity_poly.entity_id
_entity_poly.type
_entity_poly.pdbx_seq_one_letter_code
_entity_poly.pdbx_strand_id
1 'polypeptide(L)'
;MPTENRSSNTEQMVSVPMGALEKCLRDANLVRFTCDKHVLLLQDLVSQPAAQHHAEVATAICRGCFTEQPKGVPCQTCAEVEAKRSAQHQGEPVGWTYEDGKEYTACQDHAHDLRAEGIELAPVYRHPPTSDGFSAGDIADQGAKAFAARDPEVEELRAKLAERENQCANLRATINAVRTVFEDNVDVVEYIDALTTASAEPSAPVERGPWQPITAPGQIKEGDWLSFTVAGGFICAQARLIINPGTPREEIVYNRQKNHYFVTSMAIDGTSTHKGVLVAKAQV
;
A
#
# COMPACT_ATOMS: atom_id res chain seq x y z
N MET A 1 30.78 -2.16 2.78
CA MET A 1 29.64 -2.88 2.17
C MET A 1 28.52 -2.93 3.19
N PRO A 2 27.29 -2.49 2.88
CA PRO A 2 26.12 -2.92 3.61
C PRO A 2 25.32 -3.92 2.77
N THR A 3 25.11 -5.12 3.32
CA THR A 3 24.18 -6.13 2.82
C THR A 3 22.76 -5.73 3.21
N GLU A 4 21.95 -5.31 2.23
CA GLU A 4 20.52 -5.15 2.40
C GLU A 4 19.85 -6.52 2.58
N ASN A 5 19.34 -6.76 3.78
CA ASN A 5 18.52 -7.92 4.08
C ASN A 5 17.06 -7.54 3.75
N ARG A 6 16.58 -7.91 2.57
CA ARG A 6 15.16 -7.76 2.21
C ARG A 6 14.38 -8.91 2.84
N SER A 7 13.64 -8.64 3.90
CA SER A 7 12.67 -9.61 4.44
C SER A 7 11.52 -9.76 3.44
N SER A 8 11.46 -10.93 2.81
CA SER A 8 10.37 -11.39 1.96
C SER A 8 9.07 -11.44 2.78
N ASN A 9 8.11 -10.59 2.43
CA ASN A 9 6.77 -10.59 3.02
C ASN A 9 5.88 -11.51 2.18
N THR A 10 5.97 -12.82 2.43
CA THR A 10 5.00 -13.80 1.89
C THR A 10 3.95 -14.07 2.96
N GLU A 11 2.89 -13.28 2.96
CA GLU A 11 1.66 -13.63 3.66
C GLU A 11 1.10 -14.91 2.99
N GLN A 12 1.12 -16.03 3.71
CA GLN A 12 0.49 -17.26 3.24
C GLN A 12 -1.02 -17.10 3.36
N MET A 13 -1.68 -16.77 2.25
CA MET A 13 -3.13 -16.85 2.16
C MET A 13 -3.55 -18.32 2.16
N VAL A 14 -4.20 -18.77 3.23
CA VAL A 14 -4.82 -20.11 3.29
C VAL A 14 -6.06 -20.10 2.41
N SER A 15 -6.07 -20.90 1.35
CA SER A 15 -7.24 -21.08 0.49
C SER A 15 -7.85 -22.45 0.74
N VAL A 16 -9.06 -22.50 1.30
CA VAL A 16 -9.79 -23.75 1.49
C VAL A 16 -10.60 -24.02 0.22
N PRO A 17 -10.42 -25.17 -0.45
CA PRO A 17 -11.19 -25.50 -1.66
C PRO A 17 -12.68 -25.60 -1.35
N MET A 18 -13.53 -24.88 -2.11
CA MET A 18 -14.98 -24.86 -1.86
C MET A 18 -15.64 -26.25 -1.86
N GLY A 19 -15.17 -27.17 -2.69
CA GLY A 19 -15.67 -28.56 -2.68
C GLY A 19 -15.44 -29.31 -1.36
N ALA A 20 -14.37 -28.98 -0.62
CA ALA A 20 -14.10 -29.55 0.70
C ALA A 20 -15.04 -28.96 1.76
N LEU A 21 -15.29 -27.65 1.70
CA LEU A 21 -16.21 -26.95 2.60
C LEU A 21 -17.66 -27.45 2.42
N GLU A 22 -18.11 -27.59 1.17
CA GLU A 22 -19.45 -28.10 0.86
C GLU A 22 -19.65 -29.55 1.31
N LYS A 23 -18.60 -30.37 1.29
CA LYS A 23 -18.66 -31.76 1.78
C LYS A 23 -18.85 -31.79 3.31
N CYS A 24 -18.07 -30.99 4.05
CA CYS A 24 -18.23 -30.84 5.49
C CYS A 24 -19.63 -30.34 5.88
N LEU A 25 -20.20 -29.39 5.12
CA LEU A 25 -21.54 -28.88 5.35
C LEU A 25 -22.66 -29.89 5.02
N ARG A 26 -22.46 -30.76 4.01
CA ARG A 26 -23.38 -31.86 3.73
C ARG A 26 -23.38 -32.91 4.85
N ASP A 27 -22.21 -33.29 5.33
CA ASP A 27 -22.06 -34.30 6.39
C ASP A 27 -22.59 -33.79 7.74
N ALA A 28 -22.45 -32.49 8.01
CA ALA A 28 -23.02 -31.78 9.16
C ALA A 28 -24.54 -31.90 9.31
N ASN A 29 -25.26 -31.85 8.18
CA ASN A 29 -26.72 -31.91 8.15
C ASN A 29 -27.26 -33.34 8.35
N LEU A 30 -26.42 -34.37 8.17
CA LEU A 30 -26.80 -35.78 8.34
C LEU A 30 -26.49 -36.33 9.73
N VAL A 31 -25.49 -35.80 10.43
CA VAL A 31 -25.06 -36.29 11.74
C VAL A 31 -24.73 -35.09 12.61
N ARG A 32 -25.47 -34.90 13.72
CA ARG A 32 -25.11 -33.95 14.79
C ARG A 32 -23.61 -34.09 15.06
N PHE A 33 -22.85 -33.02 14.89
CA PHE A 33 -21.40 -32.99 15.15
C PHE A 33 -21.10 -33.42 16.59
N THR A 34 -20.85 -34.71 16.81
CA THR A 34 -20.44 -35.26 18.10
C THR A 34 -19.16 -36.10 17.99
N CYS A 35 -18.49 -36.07 16.83
CA CYS A 35 -17.36 -36.95 16.54
C CYS A 35 -16.11 -36.13 16.18
N ASP A 36 -15.06 -36.30 16.99
CA ASP A 36 -13.74 -35.65 16.91
C ASP A 36 -13.09 -35.68 15.51
N LYS A 37 -13.45 -36.65 14.66
CA LYS A 37 -12.90 -36.76 13.30
C LYS A 37 -13.20 -35.55 12.42
N HIS A 38 -14.35 -34.89 12.57
CA HIS A 38 -14.68 -33.75 11.71
C HIS A 38 -13.92 -32.47 12.12
N VAL A 39 -13.63 -32.31 13.41
CA VAL A 39 -12.81 -31.20 13.92
C VAL A 39 -11.37 -31.33 13.42
N LEU A 40 -10.82 -32.55 13.45
CA LEU A 40 -9.48 -32.84 12.92
C LEU A 40 -9.38 -32.59 11.41
N LEU A 41 -10.41 -32.94 10.64
CA LEU A 41 -10.42 -32.72 9.18
C LEU A 41 -10.41 -31.21 8.82
N LEU A 42 -11.11 -30.39 9.60
CA LEU A 42 -11.11 -28.93 9.42
C LEU A 42 -9.76 -28.30 9.81
N GLN A 43 -9.13 -28.79 10.88
CA GLN A 43 -7.78 -28.35 11.27
C GLN A 43 -6.74 -28.65 10.19
N ASP A 44 -6.79 -29.84 9.58
CA ASP A 44 -5.87 -30.23 8.50
C ASP A 44 -6.05 -29.36 7.25
N LEU A 45 -7.30 -29.02 6.88
CA LEU A 45 -7.59 -28.16 5.72
C LEU A 45 -7.08 -26.73 5.91
N VAL A 46 -7.19 -26.18 7.13
CA VAL A 46 -6.71 -24.83 7.46
C VAL A 46 -5.17 -24.78 7.53
N SER A 47 -4.51 -25.92 7.71
CA SER A 47 -3.05 -26.01 7.88
C SER A 47 -2.27 -26.14 6.56
N GLN A 48 -2.93 -26.19 5.40
CA GLN A 48 -2.25 -26.36 4.11
C GLN A 48 -1.74 -25.03 3.52
N PRO A 49 -0.44 -24.92 3.16
CA PRO A 49 0.10 -23.73 2.49
C PRO A 49 -0.33 -23.66 1.03
N ALA A 50 -0.65 -22.45 0.55
CA ALA A 50 -1.06 -22.22 -0.84
C ALA A 50 0.12 -22.40 -1.83
N ALA A 51 -0.17 -23.01 -2.97
CA ALA A 51 0.78 -23.16 -4.07
C ALA A 51 1.11 -21.79 -4.69
N GLN A 52 2.35 -21.32 -4.53
CA GLN A 52 2.84 -20.10 -5.17
C GLN A 52 3.32 -20.42 -6.59
N HIS A 53 2.62 -19.91 -7.60
CA HIS A 53 3.08 -19.92 -8.99
C HIS A 53 4.01 -18.71 -9.22
N HIS A 54 5.33 -18.95 -9.23
CA HIS A 54 6.30 -17.97 -9.72
C HIS A 54 6.52 -18.17 -11.22
N ALA A 55 5.99 -17.29 -12.06
CA ALA A 55 6.34 -17.22 -13.48
C ALA A 55 7.40 -16.13 -13.69
N GLU A 56 8.54 -16.48 -14.29
CA GLU A 56 9.52 -15.52 -14.79
C GLU A 56 8.94 -14.77 -15.99
N VAL A 57 8.80 -13.45 -15.89
CA VAL A 57 8.30 -12.61 -16.99
C VAL A 57 9.48 -12.02 -17.78
N ALA A 58 9.60 -12.38 -19.06
CA ALA A 58 10.71 -11.99 -19.94
C ALA A 58 10.58 -10.57 -20.54
N THR A 59 9.42 -9.93 -20.38
CA THR A 59 9.09 -8.61 -20.94
C THR A 59 8.79 -7.58 -19.85
N ALA A 60 9.04 -6.31 -20.14
CA ALA A 60 8.71 -5.18 -19.29
C ALA A 60 8.03 -4.08 -20.12
N ILE A 61 7.07 -3.37 -19.54
CA ILE A 61 6.38 -2.27 -20.22
C ILE A 61 7.21 -0.99 -20.07
N CYS A 62 7.54 -0.33 -21.19
CA CYS A 62 8.27 0.93 -21.18
C CYS A 62 7.44 2.04 -20.50
N ARG A 63 8.03 2.72 -19.51
CA ARG A 63 7.34 3.75 -18.71
C ARG A 63 6.98 5.03 -19.50
N GLY A 64 7.64 5.30 -20.63
CA GLY A 64 7.44 6.51 -21.43
C GLY A 64 6.43 6.38 -22.57
N CYS A 65 6.27 5.18 -23.15
CA CYS A 65 5.38 4.96 -24.30
C CYS A 65 4.45 3.75 -24.16
N PHE A 66 4.51 3.02 -23.04
CA PHE A 66 3.67 1.87 -22.71
C PHE A 66 3.76 0.67 -23.67
N THR A 67 4.77 0.60 -24.53
CA THR A 67 5.02 -0.58 -25.36
C THR A 67 5.76 -1.67 -24.56
N GLU A 68 5.42 -2.94 -24.78
CA GLU A 68 6.20 -4.07 -24.26
C GLU A 68 7.59 -4.10 -24.89
N GLN A 69 8.62 -4.26 -24.05
CA GLN A 69 10.02 -4.30 -24.46
C GLN A 69 10.75 -5.42 -23.70
N PRO A 70 11.81 -6.00 -24.30
CA PRO A 70 12.70 -6.89 -23.57
C PRO A 70 13.30 -6.18 -22.36
N LYS A 71 13.35 -6.87 -21.21
CA LYS A 71 13.89 -6.31 -19.97
C LYS A 71 15.37 -5.93 -20.17
N GLY A 72 15.71 -4.66 -19.99
CA GLY A 72 17.08 -4.15 -20.09
C GLY A 72 17.46 -3.48 -21.41
N VAL A 73 16.54 -3.36 -22.37
CA VAL A 73 16.78 -2.65 -23.64
C VAL A 73 16.15 -1.23 -23.58
N PRO A 74 16.90 -0.17 -23.92
CA PRO A 74 16.33 1.19 -24.00
C PRO A 74 15.30 1.28 -25.13
N CYS A 75 14.19 1.98 -24.88
CA CYS A 75 13.08 2.05 -25.81
C CYS A 75 13.41 2.89 -27.05
N GLN A 76 13.49 2.25 -28.22
CA GLN A 76 13.76 2.93 -29.50
C GLN A 76 12.70 4.00 -29.84
N THR A 77 11.42 3.71 -29.55
CA THR A 77 10.31 4.65 -29.79
C THR A 77 10.44 5.93 -28.96
N CYS A 78 10.89 5.83 -27.72
CA CYS A 78 11.13 7.00 -26.87
C CYS A 78 12.33 7.83 -27.35
N ALA A 79 13.41 7.17 -27.77
CA ALA A 79 14.62 7.85 -28.26
C ALA A 79 14.38 8.66 -29.55
N GLU A 80 13.63 8.11 -30.51
CA GLU A 80 13.29 8.83 -31.74
C GLU A 80 12.31 9.99 -31.50
N VAL A 81 11.41 9.84 -30.53
CA VAL A 81 10.44 10.87 -30.15
C VAL A 81 11.13 12.02 -29.41
N GLU A 82 12.08 11.75 -28.52
CA GLU A 82 12.90 12.80 -27.88
C GLU A 82 13.67 13.62 -28.92
N ALA A 83 14.35 12.96 -29.86
CA ALA A 83 15.12 13.65 -30.91
C ALA A 83 14.25 14.57 -31.79
N LYS A 84 13.01 14.18 -32.09
CA LYS A 84 12.07 15.01 -32.86
C LYS A 84 11.44 16.13 -32.02
N ARG A 85 11.20 15.91 -30.72
CA ARG A 85 10.55 16.88 -29.83
C ARG A 85 11.46 18.05 -29.42
N SER A 86 12.76 17.82 -29.29
CA SER A 86 13.73 18.88 -28.99
C SER A 86 13.73 20.01 -30.03
N ALA A 87 13.28 19.75 -31.26
CA ALA A 87 13.30 20.71 -32.36
C ALA A 87 12.03 21.57 -32.49
N GLN A 88 10.87 21.16 -31.94
CA GLN A 88 9.57 21.72 -32.37
C GLN A 88 8.99 22.88 -31.55
N HIS A 89 9.51 23.22 -30.36
CA HIS A 89 8.76 24.10 -29.44
C HIS A 89 9.53 25.26 -28.79
N GLN A 90 10.75 25.60 -29.24
CA GLN A 90 11.53 26.63 -28.54
C GLN A 90 11.52 28.02 -29.19
N GLY A 91 10.76 28.23 -30.27
CA GLY A 91 10.72 29.49 -31.00
C GLY A 91 12.04 29.80 -31.71
N GLU A 92 12.28 31.07 -32.04
CA GLU A 92 13.60 31.49 -32.53
C GLU A 92 14.64 31.44 -31.39
N PRO A 93 15.86 30.95 -31.65
CA PRO A 93 16.93 30.95 -30.66
C PRO A 93 17.26 32.37 -30.23
N VAL A 94 17.58 32.55 -28.95
CA VAL A 94 17.96 33.86 -28.41
C VAL A 94 19.45 34.15 -28.56
N GLY A 95 20.21 33.13 -28.97
CA GLY A 95 21.61 33.20 -29.36
C GLY A 95 22.15 31.83 -29.73
N TRP A 96 23.45 31.76 -29.96
CA TRP A 96 24.17 30.55 -30.34
C TRP A 96 25.46 30.44 -29.55
N THR A 97 25.82 29.24 -29.14
CA THR A 97 27.12 28.92 -28.56
C THR A 97 28.00 28.15 -29.55
N TYR A 98 29.31 28.29 -29.41
CA TYR A 98 30.32 27.61 -30.21
C TYR A 98 31.57 27.29 -29.38
N GLU A 99 32.53 26.57 -29.97
CA GLU A 99 33.71 26.03 -29.28
C GLU A 99 33.36 25.26 -28.00
N ASP A 100 32.51 24.24 -28.11
CA ASP A 100 32.04 23.43 -26.97
C ASP A 100 31.36 24.26 -25.86
N GLY A 101 30.73 25.37 -26.23
CA GLY A 101 29.99 26.23 -25.28
C GLY A 101 30.83 27.30 -24.59
N LYS A 102 32.07 27.53 -25.03
CA LYS A 102 32.94 28.58 -24.46
C LYS A 102 32.60 29.98 -24.92
N GLU A 103 32.13 30.11 -26.16
CA GLU A 103 31.78 31.40 -26.76
C GLU A 103 30.29 31.48 -27.09
N TYR A 104 29.78 32.72 -27.15
CA TYR A 104 28.36 33.02 -27.31
C TYR A 104 28.15 34.24 -28.21
N THR A 105 27.19 34.15 -29.13
CA THR A 105 26.69 35.30 -29.90
C THR A 105 25.17 35.37 -29.88
N ALA A 106 24.62 36.57 -29.71
CA ALA A 106 23.19 36.87 -29.87
C ALA A 106 22.88 37.50 -31.23
N CYS A 107 23.90 37.79 -32.05
CA CYS A 107 23.74 38.45 -33.34
C CYS A 107 23.55 37.40 -34.44
N GLN A 108 22.41 37.46 -35.14
CA GLN A 108 22.06 36.51 -36.19
C GLN A 108 23.03 36.58 -37.38
N ASP A 109 23.44 37.79 -37.79
CA ASP A 109 24.37 37.97 -38.90
C ASP A 109 25.74 37.36 -38.56
N HIS A 110 26.22 37.59 -37.35
CA HIS A 110 27.47 36.98 -36.86
C HIS A 110 27.36 35.44 -36.84
N ALA A 111 26.24 34.88 -36.37
CA ALA A 111 26.01 33.44 -36.40
C ALA A 111 25.97 32.87 -37.83
N HIS A 112 25.46 33.64 -38.80
CA HIS A 112 25.48 33.26 -40.21
C HIS A 112 26.90 33.22 -40.77
N ASP A 113 27.72 34.21 -40.46
CA ASP A 113 29.12 34.27 -40.90
C ASP A 113 29.95 33.11 -40.33
N LEU A 114 29.81 32.81 -39.02
CA LEU A 114 30.48 31.66 -38.39
C LEU A 114 30.09 30.32 -39.03
N ARG A 115 28.82 30.16 -39.43
CA ARG A 115 28.39 28.95 -40.17
C ARG A 115 29.00 28.88 -41.56
N ALA A 116 29.14 30.03 -42.25
CA ALA A 116 29.79 30.09 -43.56
C ALA A 116 31.28 29.71 -43.47
N GLU A 117 31.91 29.95 -42.33
CA GLU A 117 33.28 29.52 -42.00
C GLU A 117 33.38 28.05 -41.56
N GLY A 118 32.25 27.34 -41.44
CA GLY A 118 32.21 25.92 -41.07
C GLY A 118 32.26 25.66 -39.56
N ILE A 119 32.04 26.68 -38.73
CA ILE A 119 31.98 26.53 -37.27
C ILE A 119 30.61 25.97 -36.86
N GLU A 120 30.61 24.90 -36.07
CA GLU A 120 29.39 24.30 -35.55
C GLU A 120 28.79 25.17 -34.43
N LEU A 121 27.54 25.56 -34.60
CA LEU A 121 26.81 26.40 -33.65
C LEU A 121 25.68 25.61 -32.98
N ALA A 122 25.62 25.65 -31.66
CA ALA A 122 24.50 25.13 -30.87
C ALA A 122 23.52 26.26 -30.51
N PRO A 123 22.23 26.16 -30.84
CA PRO A 123 21.25 27.18 -30.50
C PRO A 123 20.98 27.22 -28.99
N VAL A 124 20.83 28.43 -28.45
CA VAL A 124 20.44 28.70 -27.06
C VAL A 124 19.06 29.33 -27.05
N TYR A 125 18.18 28.85 -26.18
CA TYR A 125 16.81 29.33 -26.04
C TYR A 125 16.57 29.93 -24.65
N ARG A 126 15.64 30.89 -24.57
CA ARG A 126 15.32 31.62 -23.33
C ARG A 126 14.66 30.75 -22.27
N HIS A 127 14.01 29.67 -22.71
CA HIS A 127 13.32 28.75 -21.84
C HIS A 127 14.13 27.46 -21.82
N PRO A 128 14.50 26.94 -20.63
CA PRO A 128 15.00 25.57 -20.58
C PRO A 128 13.94 24.68 -21.26
N PRO A 129 14.35 23.63 -21.99
CA PRO A 129 13.39 22.63 -22.43
C PRO A 129 12.52 22.28 -21.22
N THR A 130 11.19 22.37 -21.35
CA THR A 130 10.33 21.76 -20.34
C THR A 130 10.86 20.34 -20.20
N SER A 131 11.30 19.99 -18.99
CA SER A 131 12.22 18.88 -18.71
C SER A 131 11.71 17.50 -19.18
N ASP A 132 10.52 17.46 -19.74
CA ASP A 132 9.76 16.30 -20.15
C ASP A 132 9.24 16.40 -21.60
N GLY A 133 9.41 17.54 -22.29
CA GLY A 133 9.06 17.69 -23.71
C GLY A 133 7.58 17.44 -24.03
N PHE A 134 6.69 17.50 -23.04
CA PHE A 134 5.25 17.38 -23.26
C PHE A 134 4.63 18.78 -23.33
N SER A 135 3.86 19.04 -24.39
CA SER A 135 3.00 20.22 -24.39
C SER A 135 1.91 20.05 -23.33
N ALA A 136 1.32 21.16 -22.85
CA ALA A 136 0.16 21.08 -21.96
C ALA A 136 -0.99 20.26 -22.60
N GLY A 137 -1.11 20.28 -23.93
CA GLY A 137 -2.04 19.43 -24.68
C GLY A 137 -1.69 17.94 -24.59
N ASP A 138 -0.42 17.57 -24.73
CA ASP A 138 0.02 16.17 -24.60
C ASP A 138 -0.19 15.62 -23.20
N ILE A 139 0.00 16.45 -22.17
CA ILE A 139 -0.27 16.08 -20.77
C ILE A 139 -1.77 15.86 -20.57
N ALA A 140 -2.62 16.74 -21.12
CA ALA A 140 -4.06 16.61 -21.04
C ALA A 140 -4.56 15.36 -21.78
N ASP A 141 -4.05 15.09 -22.98
CA ASP A 141 -4.41 13.91 -23.79
C ASP A 141 -3.93 12.61 -23.15
N GLN A 142 -2.73 12.60 -22.55
CA GLN A 142 -2.23 11.43 -21.81
C GLN A 142 -3.01 11.23 -20.52
N GLY A 143 -3.37 12.31 -19.82
CA GLY A 143 -4.27 12.26 -18.68
C GLY A 143 -5.60 11.62 -19.06
N ALA A 144 -6.25 12.11 -20.12
CA ALA A 144 -7.53 11.60 -20.61
C ALA A 144 -7.46 10.12 -21.00
N LYS A 145 -6.39 9.70 -21.71
CA LYS A 145 -6.15 8.28 -22.05
C LYS A 145 -5.90 7.42 -20.82
N ALA A 146 -5.16 7.92 -19.84
CA ALA A 146 -4.91 7.21 -18.59
C ALA A 146 -6.19 7.04 -17.76
N PHE A 147 -7.09 8.03 -17.77
CA PHE A 147 -8.40 7.90 -17.12
C PHE A 147 -9.29 6.89 -17.85
N ALA A 148 -9.42 6.99 -19.19
CA ALA A 148 -10.23 6.06 -19.98
C ALA A 148 -9.74 4.60 -19.89
N ALA A 149 -8.42 4.38 -19.78
CA ALA A 149 -7.85 3.05 -19.62
C ALA A 149 -8.09 2.44 -18.23
N ARG A 150 -8.39 3.27 -17.21
CA ARG A 150 -8.70 2.79 -15.84
C ARG A 150 -10.15 2.41 -15.66
N ASP A 151 -11.06 2.83 -16.54
CA ASP A 151 -12.48 2.48 -16.45
C ASP A 151 -12.74 0.96 -16.38
N PRO A 152 -12.14 0.08 -17.20
CA PRO A 152 -12.38 -1.36 -17.09
C PRO A 152 -11.85 -1.97 -15.78
N GLU A 153 -10.70 -1.50 -15.28
CA GLU A 153 -10.13 -1.98 -14.01
C GLU A 153 -10.99 -1.52 -12.82
N VAL A 154 -11.49 -0.28 -12.87
CA VAL A 154 -12.40 0.25 -11.84
C VAL A 154 -13.72 -0.51 -11.84
N GLU A 155 -14.29 -0.81 -13.00
CA GLU A 155 -15.51 -1.63 -13.10
C GLU A 155 -15.28 -3.07 -12.62
N GLU A 156 -14.13 -3.69 -12.92
CA GLU A 156 -13.77 -5.00 -12.38
C GLU A 156 -13.65 -4.98 -10.85
N LEU A 157 -12.99 -3.96 -10.30
CA LEU A 157 -12.86 -3.80 -8.85
C LEU A 157 -14.22 -3.55 -8.18
N ARG A 158 -15.11 -2.77 -8.81
CA ARG A 158 -16.49 -2.59 -8.34
C ARG A 158 -17.27 -3.90 -8.33
N ALA A 159 -17.14 -4.72 -9.38
CA ALA A 159 -17.77 -6.02 -9.44
C ALA A 159 -17.24 -6.98 -8.34
N LYS A 160 -15.92 -7.01 -8.12
CA LYS A 160 -15.31 -7.80 -7.04
C LYS A 160 -15.76 -7.33 -5.66
N LEU A 161 -15.89 -6.02 -5.46
CA LEU A 161 -16.37 -5.45 -4.20
C LEU A 161 -17.83 -5.84 -3.94
N ALA A 162 -18.69 -5.74 -4.95
CA ALA A 162 -20.08 -6.18 -4.86
C ALA A 162 -20.20 -7.70 -4.59
N GLU A 163 -19.35 -8.53 -5.21
CA GLU A 163 -19.29 -9.96 -4.92
C GLU A 163 -18.89 -10.24 -3.47
N ARG A 164 -17.87 -9.53 -2.97
CA ARG A 164 -17.42 -9.65 -1.57
C ARG A 164 -18.49 -9.19 -0.58
N GLU A 165 -19.20 -8.11 -0.87
CA GLU A 165 -20.33 -7.65 -0.05
C GLU A 165 -21.44 -8.70 0.01
N ASN A 166 -21.78 -9.33 -1.12
CA ASN A 166 -22.73 -10.44 -1.17
C ASN A 166 -22.25 -11.66 -0.37
N GLN A 167 -20.96 -12.02 -0.47
CA GLN A 167 -20.38 -13.10 0.34
C GLN A 167 -20.48 -12.79 1.85
N CYS A 168 -20.18 -11.56 2.26
CA CYS A 168 -20.34 -11.12 3.65
C CYS A 168 -21.80 -11.14 4.11
N ALA A 169 -22.75 -10.74 3.26
CA ALA A 169 -24.17 -10.81 3.56
C ALA A 169 -24.64 -12.26 3.76
N ASN A 170 -24.22 -13.18 2.90
CA ASN A 170 -24.54 -14.61 3.00
C ASN A 170 -23.95 -15.25 4.25
N LEU A 171 -22.69 -14.91 4.59
CA LEU A 171 -22.04 -15.36 5.82
C LEU A 171 -22.80 -14.87 7.06
N ARG A 172 -23.19 -13.58 7.11
CA ARG A 172 -23.99 -13.03 8.20
C ARG A 172 -25.34 -13.73 8.34
N ALA A 173 -26.04 -13.98 7.23
CA ALA A 173 -27.29 -14.72 7.25
C ALA A 173 -27.12 -16.15 7.80
N THR A 174 -26.04 -16.83 7.41
CA THR A 174 -25.71 -18.19 7.89
C THR A 174 -25.41 -18.19 9.38
N ILE A 175 -24.60 -17.25 9.86
CA ILE A 175 -24.28 -17.10 11.28
C ILE A 175 -25.56 -16.87 12.10
N ASN A 176 -26.46 -16.01 11.63
CA ASN A 176 -27.74 -15.76 12.30
C ASN A 176 -28.63 -17.02 12.33
N ALA A 177 -28.69 -17.78 11.23
CA ALA A 177 -29.44 -19.04 11.19
C ALA A 177 -28.88 -20.07 12.19
N VAL A 178 -27.56 -20.22 12.26
CA VAL A 178 -26.90 -21.07 13.27
C VAL A 178 -27.23 -20.58 14.67
N ARG A 179 -27.13 -19.27 14.93
CA ARG A 179 -27.47 -18.70 16.23
C ARG A 179 -28.90 -19.04 16.66
N THR A 180 -29.87 -18.95 15.76
CA THR A 180 -31.27 -19.33 16.03
C THR A 180 -31.43 -20.81 16.36
N VAL A 181 -30.70 -21.71 15.67
CA VAL A 181 -30.76 -23.16 15.97
C VAL A 181 -30.19 -23.49 17.36
N PHE A 182 -29.24 -22.70 17.84
CA PHE A 182 -28.57 -22.89 19.13
C PHE A 182 -29.02 -21.89 20.20
N GLU A 183 -30.20 -21.27 20.06
CA GLU A 183 -30.63 -20.19 20.96
C GLU A 183 -30.71 -20.60 22.44
N ASP A 184 -31.00 -21.87 22.72
CA ASP A 184 -31.05 -22.42 24.09
C ASP A 184 -29.66 -22.78 24.66
N ASN A 185 -28.60 -22.74 23.84
CA ASN A 185 -27.24 -23.08 24.25
C ASN A 185 -26.40 -21.82 24.45
N VAL A 186 -26.43 -21.31 25.69
CA VAL A 186 -25.77 -20.05 26.09
C VAL A 186 -24.29 -20.01 25.71
N ASP A 187 -23.55 -21.09 25.92
CA ASP A 187 -22.10 -21.15 25.61
C ASP A 187 -21.83 -20.97 24.11
N VAL A 188 -22.67 -21.56 23.25
CA VAL A 188 -22.54 -21.44 21.79
C VAL A 188 -22.92 -20.05 21.30
N VAL A 189 -23.97 -19.46 21.88
CA VAL A 189 -24.41 -18.09 21.53
C VAL A 189 -23.35 -17.07 21.94
N GLU A 190 -22.80 -17.15 23.16
CA GLU A 190 -21.71 -16.26 23.60
C GLU A 190 -20.47 -16.37 22.71
N TYR A 191 -20.12 -17.60 22.28
CA TYR A 191 -19.01 -17.81 21.35
C TYR A 191 -19.27 -17.17 19.97
N ILE A 192 -20.48 -17.30 19.44
CA ILE A 192 -20.88 -16.66 18.16
C ILE A 192 -20.86 -15.14 18.28
N ASP A 193 -21.35 -14.58 19.39
CA ASP A 193 -21.37 -13.14 19.62
C ASP A 193 -19.94 -12.58 19.78
N ALA A 194 -19.04 -13.32 20.43
CA ALA A 194 -17.62 -12.95 20.51
C ALA A 194 -16.96 -12.94 19.12
N LEU A 195 -17.22 -13.94 18.27
CA LEU A 195 -16.66 -14.01 16.92
C LEU A 195 -17.21 -12.90 16.00
N THR A 196 -18.49 -12.58 16.10
CA THR A 196 -19.11 -11.51 15.29
C THR A 196 -18.66 -10.12 15.75
N THR A 197 -18.49 -9.92 17.05
CA THR A 197 -17.98 -8.65 17.62
C THR A 197 -16.51 -8.44 17.30
N ALA A 198 -15.68 -9.49 17.31
CA ALA A 198 -14.27 -9.42 16.92
C ALA A 198 -14.07 -9.11 15.43
N SER A 199 -15.08 -9.40 14.59
CA SER A 199 -15.08 -9.16 13.14
C SER A 199 -15.70 -7.83 12.73
N ALA A 200 -16.20 -7.02 13.66
CA ALA A 200 -16.64 -5.67 13.35
C ALA A 200 -15.41 -4.86 12.89
N GLU A 201 -15.37 -4.50 11.61
CA GLU A 201 -14.45 -3.46 11.14
C GLU A 201 -14.63 -2.23 12.03
N PRO A 202 -13.55 -1.52 12.41
CA PRO A 202 -13.67 -0.31 13.21
C PRO A 202 -14.51 0.71 12.43
N SER A 203 -15.79 0.79 12.75
CA SER A 203 -16.77 1.68 12.15
C SER A 203 -16.33 3.13 12.33
N ALA A 204 -16.09 3.81 11.21
CA ALA A 204 -15.76 5.24 11.10
C ALA A 204 -14.51 5.69 11.90
N PRO A 205 -13.83 6.76 11.47
CA PRO A 205 -12.77 7.35 12.28
C PRO A 205 -13.39 7.88 13.59
N VAL A 206 -13.25 7.11 14.67
CA VAL A 206 -13.55 7.58 16.04
C VAL A 206 -12.85 8.92 16.22
N GLU A 207 -13.64 9.96 16.50
CA GLU A 207 -13.11 11.29 16.79
C GLU A 207 -12.10 11.17 17.93
N ARG A 208 -10.89 11.69 17.72
CA ARG A 208 -9.78 11.54 18.67
C ARG A 208 -9.67 12.82 19.49
N GLY A 209 -9.39 12.67 20.77
CA GLY A 209 -8.99 13.80 21.60
C GLY A 209 -7.68 14.46 21.13
N PRO A 210 -7.30 15.61 21.70
CA PRO A 210 -6.04 16.26 21.38
C PRO A 210 -4.84 15.37 21.75
N TRP A 211 -3.79 15.41 20.92
CA TRP A 211 -2.54 14.71 21.18
C TRP A 211 -1.77 15.34 22.35
N GLN A 212 -1.30 14.51 23.27
CA GLN A 212 -0.52 14.92 24.44
C GLN A 212 0.73 14.04 24.57
N PRO A 213 1.89 14.60 24.95
CA PRO A 213 3.06 13.79 25.24
C PRO A 213 2.83 12.92 26.48
N ILE A 214 3.38 11.71 26.46
CA ILE A 214 3.41 10.87 27.67
C ILE A 214 4.44 11.43 28.66
N THR A 215 4.05 11.54 29.93
CA THR A 215 4.89 12.08 31.01
C THR A 215 4.97 11.15 32.22
N ALA A 216 4.12 10.13 32.33
CA ALA A 216 4.17 9.12 33.39
C ALA A 216 3.54 7.79 32.95
N PRO A 217 3.96 6.65 33.52
CA PRO A 217 3.19 5.41 33.45
C PRO A 217 1.75 5.58 33.97
N GLY A 218 0.80 4.84 33.41
CA GLY A 218 -0.61 4.87 33.78
C GLY A 218 -1.45 5.89 32.99
N GLN A 219 -0.83 6.66 32.09
CA GLN A 219 -1.55 7.67 31.29
C GLN A 219 -2.29 7.06 30.09
N ILE A 220 -1.77 5.99 29.52
CA ILE A 220 -2.36 5.31 28.36
C ILE A 220 -3.40 4.31 28.86
N LYS A 221 -4.56 4.26 28.20
CA LYS A 221 -5.60 3.23 28.40
C LYS A 221 -5.78 2.41 27.12
N GLU A 222 -6.30 1.19 27.26
CA GLU A 222 -6.68 0.39 26.09
C GLU A 222 -7.70 1.15 25.24
N GLY A 223 -7.50 1.15 23.93
CA GLY A 223 -8.27 1.94 22.97
C GLY A 223 -7.69 3.33 22.67
N ASP A 224 -6.85 3.90 23.55
CA ASP A 224 -6.21 5.20 23.29
C ASP A 224 -5.35 5.13 22.02
N TRP A 225 -5.32 6.24 21.28
CA TRP A 225 -4.50 6.38 20.10
C TRP A 225 -3.09 6.81 20.48
N LEU A 226 -2.11 6.24 19.78
CA LEU A 226 -0.68 6.47 19.94
C LEU A 226 -0.10 7.02 18.64
N SER A 227 0.87 7.91 18.76
CA SER A 227 1.62 8.48 17.64
C SER A 227 3.09 8.55 18.03
N PHE A 228 3.99 7.97 17.24
CA PHE A 228 5.42 7.91 17.54
C PHE A 228 6.24 7.55 16.29
N THR A 229 7.57 7.64 16.40
CA THR A 229 8.51 7.22 15.35
C THR A 229 9.33 6.01 15.81
N VAL A 230 9.48 5.01 14.94
CA VAL A 230 10.38 3.87 15.13
C VAL A 230 11.23 3.69 13.87
N ALA A 231 12.55 3.62 14.03
CA ALA A 231 13.50 3.45 12.91
C ALA A 231 13.31 4.48 11.77
N GLY A 232 12.92 5.71 12.09
CA GLY A 232 12.65 6.78 11.12
C GLY A 232 11.25 6.74 10.48
N GLY A 233 10.48 5.68 10.70
CA GLY A 233 9.10 5.56 10.23
C GLY A 233 8.10 6.09 11.24
N PHE A 234 7.14 6.89 10.77
CA PHE A 234 6.00 7.35 11.56
C PHE A 234 4.95 6.24 11.72
N ILE A 235 4.45 6.05 12.93
CA ILE A 235 3.43 5.06 13.26
C ILE A 235 2.31 5.74 14.04
N CYS A 236 1.07 5.45 13.64
CA CYS A 236 -0.13 5.76 14.41
C CYS A 236 -0.94 4.48 14.63
N ALA A 237 -1.20 4.12 15.89
CA ALA A 237 -1.84 2.86 16.27
C ALA A 237 -2.68 3.03 17.54
N GLN A 238 -3.58 2.09 17.83
CA GLN A 238 -4.28 2.04 19.11
C GLN A 238 -3.55 1.15 20.11
N ALA A 239 -3.57 1.52 21.39
CA ALA A 239 -3.18 0.65 22.47
C ALA A 239 -4.17 -0.53 22.55
N ARG A 240 -3.69 -1.75 22.31
CA ARG A 240 -4.53 -2.97 22.27
C ARG A 240 -4.53 -3.73 23.59
N LEU A 241 -3.42 -3.69 24.31
CA LEU A 241 -3.25 -4.35 25.60
C LEU A 241 -2.24 -3.57 26.43
N ILE A 242 -2.51 -3.45 27.73
CA ILE A 242 -1.58 -2.82 28.68
C ILE A 242 -1.20 -3.83 29.76
N ILE A 243 0.10 -4.10 29.88
CA ILE A 243 0.65 -5.02 30.89
C ILE A 243 1.27 -4.19 32.01
N ASN A 244 0.99 -4.54 33.27
CA ASN A 244 1.44 -3.82 34.49
C ASN A 244 1.13 -2.30 34.49
N PRO A 245 -0.14 -1.91 34.29
CA PRO A 245 -0.54 -0.50 34.16
C PRO A 245 -0.13 0.32 35.40
N GLY A 246 0.36 1.54 35.16
CA GLY A 246 0.77 2.48 36.22
C GLY A 246 2.09 2.16 36.91
N THR A 247 2.83 1.14 36.45
CA THR A 247 4.12 0.76 37.03
C THR A 247 5.30 1.19 36.14
N PRO A 248 6.54 1.23 36.65
CA PRO A 248 7.73 1.44 35.81
C PRO A 248 7.94 0.37 34.73
N ARG A 249 7.23 -0.78 34.83
CA ARG A 249 7.23 -1.87 33.87
C ARG A 249 5.94 -1.90 33.03
N GLU A 250 5.21 -0.78 32.97
CA GLU A 250 4.05 -0.66 32.10
C GLU A 250 4.48 -0.87 30.64
N GLU A 251 3.88 -1.86 30.00
CA GLU A 251 4.16 -2.22 28.62
C GLU A 251 2.90 -2.04 27.78
N ILE A 252 3.03 -1.27 26.70
CA ILE A 252 1.94 -0.93 25.78
C ILE A 252 2.09 -1.77 24.52
N VAL A 253 1.18 -2.70 24.32
CA VAL A 253 1.13 -3.54 23.12
C VAL A 253 0.13 -2.93 22.14
N TYR A 254 0.61 -2.56 20.94
CA TYR A 254 -0.23 -1.98 19.89
C TYR A 254 -0.39 -2.89 18.66
N ASN A 255 0.47 -3.90 18.51
CA ASN A 255 0.27 -4.97 17.53
C ASN A 255 0.79 -6.31 18.09
N ARG A 256 -0.11 -7.11 18.63
CA ARG A 256 0.22 -8.41 19.25
C ARG A 256 0.74 -9.43 18.23
N GLN A 257 0.22 -9.44 17.00
CA GLN A 257 0.64 -10.41 15.97
C GLN A 257 2.10 -10.21 15.57
N LYS A 258 2.58 -8.96 15.57
CA LYS A 258 3.97 -8.62 15.23
C LYS A 258 4.86 -8.45 16.46
N ASN A 259 4.35 -8.75 17.66
CA ASN A 259 5.03 -8.48 18.94
C ASN A 259 5.56 -7.04 19.03
N HIS A 260 4.75 -6.06 18.58
CA HIS A 260 5.13 -4.66 18.70
C HIS A 260 4.60 -4.06 20.00
N TYR A 261 5.53 -3.61 20.83
CA TYR A 261 5.28 -3.02 22.13
C TYR A 261 6.39 -2.04 22.51
N PHE A 262 6.12 -1.22 23.53
CA PHE A 262 7.16 -0.45 24.23
C PHE A 262 6.86 -0.36 25.72
N VAL A 263 7.91 -0.12 26.51
CA VAL A 263 7.78 0.16 27.95
C VAL A 263 7.65 1.66 28.16
N THR A 264 6.61 2.11 28.86
CA THR A 264 6.26 3.54 29.01
C THR A 264 7.40 4.34 29.64
N SER A 265 8.04 3.81 30.68
CA SER A 265 9.20 4.46 31.35
C SER A 265 10.36 4.70 30.38
N MET A 266 10.71 3.70 29.57
CA MET A 266 11.77 3.83 28.57
C MET A 266 11.44 4.84 27.47
N ALA A 267 10.17 4.95 27.09
CA ALA A 267 9.72 5.93 26.10
C ALA A 267 9.81 7.37 26.66
N ILE A 268 9.44 7.57 27.93
CA ILE A 268 9.59 8.86 28.64
C ILE A 268 11.06 9.24 28.80
N ASP A 269 11.90 8.29 29.22
CA ASP A 269 13.34 8.50 29.44
C ASP A 269 14.12 8.62 28.11
N GLY A 270 13.47 8.40 26.97
CA GLY A 270 14.10 8.45 25.65
C GLY A 270 15.06 7.29 25.36
N THR A 271 15.07 6.24 26.18
CA THR A 271 15.89 5.03 25.99
C THR A 271 15.20 3.98 25.10
N SER A 272 13.89 4.09 24.90
CA SER A 272 13.13 3.27 23.96
C SER A 272 13.50 3.54 22.50
N THR A 273 13.32 2.56 21.63
CA THR A 273 13.36 2.75 20.16
C THR A 273 12.19 3.60 19.64
N HIS A 274 11.12 3.74 20.43
CA HIS A 274 9.95 4.54 20.13
C HIS A 274 10.21 5.97 20.59
N LYS A 275 10.28 6.91 19.62
CA LYS A 275 10.59 8.32 19.88
C LYS A 275 9.36 9.20 19.73
N GLY A 276 9.28 10.24 20.57
CA GLY A 276 8.25 11.26 20.50
C GLY A 276 6.84 10.69 20.70
N VAL A 277 6.66 9.81 21.69
CA VAL A 277 5.39 9.15 21.92
C VAL A 277 4.34 10.14 22.42
N LEU A 278 3.27 10.27 21.65
CA LEU A 278 2.07 11.05 21.97
C LEU A 278 0.89 10.09 22.15
N VAL A 279 -0.03 10.46 23.04
CA VAL A 279 -1.30 9.77 23.29
C VAL A 279 -2.48 10.71 23.02
N ALA A 280 -3.54 10.20 22.43
CA ALA A 280 -4.82 10.87 22.28
C ALA A 280 -5.93 9.95 22.81
N LYS A 281 -6.82 10.50 23.63
CA LYS A 281 -7.94 9.74 24.21
C LYS A 281 -8.90 9.29 23.11
N ALA A 282 -9.29 8.01 23.14
CA ALA A 282 -10.44 7.56 22.37
C ALA A 282 -11.69 8.26 22.93
N GLN A 283 -12.43 8.96 22.08
CA GLN A 283 -13.76 9.41 22.48
C GLN A 283 -14.68 8.19 22.48
N VAL A 284 -15.31 7.94 23.62
CA VAL A 284 -16.32 6.89 23.82
C VAL A 284 -17.64 7.37 23.27
#